data_AF-A0A2N2J236-F1
#
_entry.id   AF-A0A2N2J236-F1
#
_cell.length_a   1.000
_cell.length_b   1.000
_cell.length_c   1.000
_cell.angle_alpha   90.00
_cell.angle_beta   90.00
_cell.angle_gamma   90.00
#
_symmetry.space_group_name_H-M   'P 1'
#
loop_
_entity.id
_entity.type
_entity.pdbx_description
1 polymer ?
#
loop_
_entity_poly.entity_id
_entity_poly.type
_entity_poly.pdbx_seq_one_letter_code
_entity_poly.pdbx_strand_id
1 'polypeptide(L)'
;MGVFAASDIVEVAIRIEENGINFYKFAEQIAKKEDEKNLFAQLAQAEAAHKKTFEKLFAGMEKNSPTESYEGEYGAYLRSYVDNNLIFTKEVMDKELSKVKDTVDALNFAIQRELDSILYYHEIKKLVPAAQHEEIEKIIEEERKHFLSLTAMKKGLAC
;
A
#
# COMPACT_ATOMS: atom_id res chain seq x y z
N MET A 1 -7.33 -23.95 12.12
CA MET A 1 -6.86 -22.56 11.98
C MET A 1 -5.47 -22.64 11.40
N GLY A 2 -5.28 -22.19 10.15
CA GLY A 2 -3.97 -22.23 9.49
C GLY A 2 -3.12 -21.07 9.98
N VAL A 3 -1.87 -21.35 10.35
CA VAL A 3 -0.84 -20.36 10.66
C VAL A 3 -0.71 -19.40 9.47
N PHE A 4 -0.73 -18.09 9.72
CA PHE A 4 -0.49 -17.08 8.67
C PHE A 4 1.02 -17.00 8.46
N ALA A 5 1.49 -17.36 7.28
CA ALA A 5 2.91 -17.42 6.97
C ALA A 5 3.44 -16.02 6.62
N ALA A 6 4.76 -15.82 6.75
CA ALA A 6 5.42 -14.59 6.30
C ALA A 6 5.17 -14.30 4.81
N SER A 7 4.98 -15.35 4.00
CA SER A 7 4.57 -15.26 2.60
C SER A 7 3.20 -14.60 2.45
N ASP A 8 2.18 -15.03 3.20
CA ASP A 8 0.82 -14.45 3.15
C ASP A 8 0.83 -12.94 3.42
N ILE A 9 1.73 -12.49 4.29
CA ILE A 9 1.85 -11.09 4.72
C ILE A 9 2.47 -10.22 3.62
N VAL A 10 3.49 -10.73 2.91
CA VAL A 10 4.07 -10.03 1.76
C VAL A 10 3.13 -10.07 0.55
N GLU A 11 2.34 -11.14 0.40
CA GLU A 11 1.28 -11.18 -0.63
C GLU A 11 0.25 -10.06 -0.42
N VAL A 12 -0.11 -9.76 0.83
CA VAL A 12 -0.96 -8.60 1.13
C VAL A 12 -0.30 -7.29 0.71
N ALA A 13 1.01 -7.09 0.93
CA ALA A 13 1.71 -5.90 0.42
C ALA A 13 1.59 -5.77 -1.11
N ILE A 14 1.77 -6.87 -1.85
CA ILE A 14 1.59 -6.86 -3.32
C ILE A 14 0.16 -6.44 -3.72
N ARG A 15 -0.85 -6.89 -2.97
CA ARG A 15 -2.25 -6.51 -3.21
C ARG A 15 -2.53 -5.04 -2.87
N ILE A 16 -1.88 -4.49 -1.84
CA ILE A 16 -1.96 -3.07 -1.50
C ILE A 16 -1.49 -2.23 -2.69
N GLU A 17 -0.30 -2.53 -3.20
CA GLU A 17 0.27 -1.84 -4.36
C GLU A 17 -0.58 -2.00 -5.62
N GLU A 18 -1.11 -3.20 -5.88
CA GLU A 18 -1.99 -3.42 -7.01
C GLU A 18 -3.28 -2.59 -6.93
N ASN A 19 -3.85 -2.48 -5.72
CA ASN A 19 -4.99 -1.62 -5.48
C ASN A 19 -4.62 -0.13 -5.65
N GLY A 20 -3.46 0.29 -5.17
CA GLY A 20 -2.91 1.64 -5.36
C GLY A 20 -2.79 2.02 -6.85
N ILE A 21 -2.20 1.14 -7.67
CA ILE A 21 -2.09 1.32 -9.13
C ILE A 21 -3.47 1.55 -9.76
N ASN A 22 -4.44 0.68 -9.43
CA ASN A 22 -5.78 0.75 -10.00
C ASN A 22 -6.51 2.02 -9.56
N PHE A 23 -6.37 2.37 -8.28
CA PHE A 23 -6.95 3.59 -7.73
C PHE A 23 -6.37 4.84 -8.40
N TYR A 24 -5.04 4.94 -8.52
CA TYR A 24 -4.42 6.12 -9.10
C TYR A 24 -4.73 6.29 -10.58
N LYS A 25 -4.85 5.20 -11.34
CA LYS A 25 -5.36 5.25 -12.72
C LYS A 25 -6.80 5.74 -12.80
N PHE A 26 -7.65 5.35 -11.85
CA PHE A 26 -9.01 5.89 -11.75
C PHE A 26 -9.00 7.37 -11.36
N ALA A 27 -8.18 7.76 -10.38
CA ALA A 27 -8.04 9.14 -9.92
C ALA A 27 -7.56 10.08 -11.05
N GLU A 28 -6.63 9.61 -11.89
CA GLU A 28 -6.19 10.31 -13.10
C GLU A 28 -7.35 10.60 -14.07
N GLN A 29 -8.29 9.66 -14.23
CA GLN A 29 -9.42 9.82 -15.15
C GLN A 29 -10.45 10.85 -14.66
N ILE A 30 -10.64 10.98 -13.35
CA ILE A 30 -11.59 11.93 -12.75
C ILE A 30 -10.97 13.32 -12.51
N ALA A 31 -9.64 13.41 -12.45
CA ALA A 31 -8.92 14.65 -12.27
C ALA A 31 -9.20 15.63 -13.41
N LYS A 32 -9.40 16.90 -13.07
CA LYS A 32 -9.80 17.93 -14.04
C LYS A 32 -8.59 18.69 -14.57
N LYS A 33 -7.63 18.97 -13.70
CA LYS A 33 -6.45 19.76 -14.05
C LYS A 33 -5.27 18.85 -14.42
N GLU A 34 -4.41 19.36 -15.29
CA GLU A 34 -3.28 18.59 -15.85
C GLU A 34 -2.24 18.23 -14.79
N ASP A 35 -2.00 19.12 -13.84
CA ASP A 35 -1.16 18.92 -12.66
C ASP A 35 -1.68 17.82 -11.73
N GLU A 36 -3.00 17.73 -11.52
CA GLU A 36 -3.63 16.63 -10.76
C GLU A 36 -3.45 15.28 -11.47
N LYS A 37 -3.69 15.24 -12.79
CA LYS A 37 -3.51 14.04 -13.62
C LYS A 37 -2.08 13.54 -13.59
N ASN A 38 -1.13 14.45 -13.79
CA ASN A 38 0.29 14.13 -13.77
C ASN A 38 0.72 13.56 -12.42
N LEU A 39 0.23 14.10 -11.31
CA LEU A 39 0.50 13.56 -9.98
C LEU A 39 -0.01 12.13 -9.86
N PHE A 40 -1.27 11.87 -10.20
CA PHE A 40 -1.84 10.51 -10.09
C PHE A 40 -1.17 9.51 -11.04
N ALA A 41 -0.82 9.92 -12.26
CA ALA A 41 -0.09 9.08 -13.19
C ALA A 41 1.31 8.70 -12.67
N GLN A 42 2.01 9.65 -12.03
CA GLN A 42 3.31 9.40 -11.41
C GLN A 42 3.19 8.43 -10.22
N LEU A 43 2.18 8.64 -9.36
CA LEU A 43 1.92 7.74 -8.23
C LEU A 43 1.61 6.32 -8.72
N ALA A 44 0.74 6.15 -9.72
CA ALA A 44 0.44 4.84 -10.29
C ALA A 44 1.70 4.09 -10.82
N GLN A 45 2.70 4.83 -11.31
CA GLN A 45 3.97 4.25 -11.74
C GLN A 45 4.87 3.86 -10.56
N ALA A 46 4.86 4.66 -9.49
CA ALA A 46 5.59 4.37 -8.25
C ALA A 46 5.07 3.09 -7.60
N GLU A 47 3.74 2.97 -7.41
CA GLU A 47 3.11 1.74 -6.89
C GLU A 47 3.45 0.51 -7.75
N ALA A 48 3.52 0.67 -9.08
CA ALA A 48 3.91 -0.42 -9.97
C ALA A 48 5.38 -0.84 -9.80
N ALA A 49 6.25 0.07 -9.37
CA ALA A 49 7.62 -0.24 -9.01
C ALA A 49 7.70 -0.93 -7.64
N HIS A 50 6.97 -0.42 -6.65
CA HIS A 50 6.87 -1.00 -5.31
C HIS A 50 6.31 -2.43 -5.35
N LYS A 51 5.23 -2.67 -6.11
CA LYS A 51 4.68 -4.01 -6.37
C LYS A 51 5.76 -4.99 -6.82
N LYS A 52 6.57 -4.61 -7.81
CA LYS A 52 7.65 -5.46 -8.34
C LYS A 52 8.72 -5.73 -7.30
N THR A 53 8.99 -4.78 -6.42
CA THR A 53 9.92 -4.95 -5.31
C THR A 53 9.38 -5.98 -4.31
N PHE A 54 8.11 -5.87 -3.91
CA PHE A 54 7.48 -6.86 -3.03
C PHE A 54 7.35 -8.25 -3.69
N GLU A 55 7.07 -8.34 -4.99
CA GLU A 55 7.05 -9.60 -5.74
C GLU A 55 8.43 -10.30 -5.73
N LYS A 56 9.52 -9.55 -5.89
CA LYS A 56 10.90 -10.09 -5.78
C LYS A 56 11.21 -10.55 -4.36
N LEU A 57 10.78 -9.78 -3.36
CA LEU A 57 10.89 -10.08 -1.94
C LEU A 57 10.21 -11.42 -1.63
N PHE A 58 8.97 -11.58 -2.09
CA PHE A 58 8.17 -12.81 -1.95
C PHE A 58 8.86 -14.01 -2.60
N ALA A 59 9.30 -13.89 -3.85
CA ALA A 59 9.97 -14.96 -4.57
C ALA A 59 11.30 -15.42 -3.90
N GLY A 60 11.95 -14.52 -3.15
CA GLY A 60 13.14 -14.84 -2.35
C GLY A 60 12.82 -15.65 -1.07
N MET A 61 11.63 -15.45 -0.49
CA MET A 61 11.18 -16.15 0.72
C MET A 61 10.73 -17.59 0.44
N GLU A 62 10.03 -17.83 -0.66
CA GLU A 62 9.64 -19.19 -1.10
C GLU A 62 10.84 -20.14 -1.28
N LYS A 63 12.03 -19.59 -1.59
CA LYS A 63 13.27 -20.35 -1.79
C LYS A 63 14.06 -20.60 -0.50
N ASN A 64 13.77 -19.86 0.56
CA ASN A 64 14.45 -19.93 1.84
C ASN A 64 13.39 -19.84 2.94
N SER A 65 12.52 -20.84 3.09
CA SER A 65 11.58 -20.87 4.21
C SER A 65 12.38 -20.85 5.50
N PRO A 66 12.38 -19.74 6.27
CA PRO A 66 13.00 -19.75 7.58
C PRO A 66 12.18 -20.69 8.46
N THR A 67 12.85 -21.49 9.29
CA THR A 67 12.21 -22.14 10.42
C THR A 67 11.47 -21.06 11.20
N GLU A 68 10.17 -21.26 11.47
CA GLU A 68 9.30 -20.28 12.12
C GLU A 68 9.96 -19.73 13.40
N SER A 69 10.35 -18.45 13.39
CA SER A 69 10.89 -17.78 14.58
C SER A 69 9.79 -17.24 15.51
N TYR A 70 8.54 -17.20 15.05
CA TYR A 70 7.42 -16.57 15.76
C TYR A 70 6.17 -17.44 15.70
N GLU A 71 5.72 -17.91 16.87
CA GLU A 71 4.43 -18.58 17.06
C GLU A 71 3.27 -17.69 16.57
N GLY A 72 2.26 -18.31 15.97
CA GLY A 72 1.20 -17.69 15.14
C GLY A 72 0.32 -16.60 15.75
N GLU A 73 0.61 -16.07 16.94
CA GLU A 73 -0.11 -14.93 17.54
C GLU A 73 0.09 -13.64 16.75
N TYR A 74 1.32 -13.31 16.34
CA TYR A 74 1.59 -12.08 15.59
C TYR A 74 1.07 -12.16 14.15
N GLY A 75 1.15 -13.34 13.52
CA GLY A 75 0.53 -13.60 12.22
C GLY A 75 -1.00 -13.52 12.29
N ALA A 76 -1.62 -14.00 13.36
CA ALA A 76 -3.06 -13.85 13.59
C ALA A 76 -3.46 -12.39 13.86
N TYR A 77 -2.65 -11.63 14.61
CA TYR A 77 -2.82 -10.18 14.77
C TYR A 77 -2.81 -9.48 13.41
N LEU A 78 -1.79 -9.73 12.58
CA LEU A 78 -1.70 -9.08 11.26
C LEU A 78 -2.84 -9.48 10.34
N ARG A 79 -3.26 -10.75 10.34
CA ARG A 79 -4.44 -11.17 9.60
C ARG A 79 -5.69 -10.41 10.08
N SER A 80 -5.90 -10.35 11.39
CA SER A 80 -7.02 -9.60 11.98
C SER A 80 -6.94 -8.10 11.67
N TYR A 81 -5.73 -7.52 11.67
CA TYR A 81 -5.51 -6.14 11.31
C TYR A 81 -5.84 -5.88 9.83
N VAL A 82 -5.42 -6.77 8.93
CA VAL A 82 -5.78 -6.70 7.50
C VAL A 82 -7.29 -6.83 7.31
N ASP A 83 -7.92 -7.81 7.97
CA ASP A 83 -9.35 -8.10 7.81
C ASP A 83 -10.25 -6.98 8.37
N ASN A 84 -9.82 -6.31 9.45
CA ASN A 84 -10.67 -5.36 10.18
C ASN A 84 -10.30 -3.89 9.96
N ASN A 85 -9.03 -3.58 9.75
CA ASN A 85 -8.53 -2.20 9.76
C ASN A 85 -8.08 -1.71 8.38
N LEU A 86 -7.77 -2.62 7.47
CA LEU A 86 -7.27 -2.26 6.16
C LEU A 86 -8.38 -2.30 5.11
N ILE A 87 -8.60 -1.16 4.45
CA ILE A 87 -9.45 -1.05 3.25
C ILE A 87 -8.68 -1.64 2.06
N PHE A 88 -8.40 -2.95 2.07
CA PHE A 88 -7.68 -3.63 0.98
C PHE A 88 -8.42 -4.86 0.45
N THR A 89 -9.58 -5.21 1.03
CA THR A 89 -10.49 -6.15 0.39
C THR A 89 -11.21 -5.46 -0.77
N LYS A 90 -11.47 -6.22 -1.84
CA LYS A 90 -12.09 -5.68 -3.05
C LYS A 90 -13.46 -5.07 -2.75
N GLU A 91 -14.26 -5.70 -1.89
CA GLU A 91 -15.61 -5.22 -1.54
C GLU A 91 -15.58 -3.88 -0.79
N VAL A 92 -14.65 -3.73 0.17
CA VAL A 92 -14.51 -2.47 0.93
C VAL A 92 -13.92 -1.40 0.02
N MET A 93 -12.95 -1.75 -0.83
CA MET A 93 -12.40 -0.86 -1.85
C MET A 93 -13.49 -0.34 -2.78
N ASP A 94 -14.28 -1.22 -3.40
CA ASP A 94 -15.36 -0.84 -4.32
C ASP A 94 -16.36 0.10 -3.63
N LYS A 95 -16.67 -0.15 -2.34
CA LYS A 95 -17.55 0.71 -1.54
C LYS A 95 -16.95 2.09 -1.27
N GLU A 96 -15.68 2.19 -0.91
CA GLU A 96 -15.04 3.49 -0.67
C GLU A 96 -14.83 4.26 -1.98
N LEU A 97 -14.45 3.57 -3.07
CA LEU A 97 -14.32 4.17 -4.40
C LEU A 97 -15.66 4.74 -4.90
N SER A 98 -16.80 4.12 -4.56
CA SER A 98 -18.13 4.66 -4.89
C SER A 98 -18.43 6.03 -4.27
N LYS A 99 -17.68 6.39 -3.21
CA LYS A 99 -17.79 7.70 -2.55
C LYS A 99 -16.91 8.76 -3.21
N VAL A 100 -15.93 8.37 -4.03
CA VAL A 100 -15.00 9.28 -4.69
C VAL A 100 -15.68 9.90 -5.90
N LYS A 101 -16.10 11.16 -5.78
CA LYS A 101 -16.89 11.86 -6.82
C LYS A 101 -16.10 12.94 -7.55
N ASP A 102 -15.05 13.45 -6.94
CA ASP A 102 -14.21 14.50 -7.49
C ASP A 102 -12.74 14.35 -7.04
N THR A 103 -11.88 15.23 -7.54
CA THR A 103 -10.45 15.24 -7.21
C THR A 103 -10.21 15.37 -5.70
N VAL A 104 -11.03 16.14 -4.97
CA VAL A 104 -10.81 16.37 -3.53
C VAL A 104 -11.09 15.09 -2.75
N ASP A 105 -12.17 14.39 -3.08
CA ASP A 105 -12.45 13.07 -2.53
C ASP A 105 -11.34 12.07 -2.86
N ALA A 106 -10.82 12.09 -4.09
CA ALA A 106 -9.72 11.22 -4.51
C ALA A 106 -8.44 11.50 -3.71
N LEU A 107 -8.08 12.77 -3.50
CA LEU A 107 -6.93 13.14 -2.68
C LEU A 107 -7.12 12.73 -1.22
N ASN A 108 -8.32 12.88 -0.66
CA ASN A 108 -8.61 12.43 0.70
C ASN A 108 -8.42 10.92 0.85
N PHE A 109 -8.93 10.17 -0.12
CA PHE A 109 -8.79 8.72 -0.15
C PHE A 109 -7.32 8.32 -0.28
N ALA A 110 -6.60 8.90 -1.24
CA ALA A 110 -5.18 8.67 -1.49
C ALA A 110 -4.34 8.90 -0.22
N ILE A 111 -4.51 10.06 0.43
CA ILE A 111 -3.77 10.43 1.64
C ILE A 111 -3.93 9.37 2.74
N GLN A 112 -5.15 8.85 2.94
CA GLN A 112 -5.38 7.79 3.91
C GLN A 112 -4.74 6.47 3.47
N ARG A 113 -4.76 6.15 2.17
CA ARG A 113 -4.11 4.93 1.65
C ARG A 113 -2.61 4.95 1.90
N GLU A 114 -1.94 6.07 1.61
CA GLU A 114 -0.50 6.22 1.88
C GLU A 114 -0.13 5.98 3.35
N LEU A 115 -0.93 6.54 4.27
CA LEU A 115 -0.70 6.35 5.71
C LEU A 115 -0.89 4.88 6.14
N ASP A 116 -1.90 4.22 5.59
CA ASP A 116 -2.17 2.81 5.86
C ASP A 116 -1.04 1.91 5.31
N SER A 117 -0.54 2.21 4.11
CA SER A 117 0.62 1.52 3.50
C SER A 117 1.86 1.69 4.35
N ILE A 118 2.21 2.91 4.77
CA ILE A 118 3.35 3.19 5.65
C ILE A 118 3.28 2.36 6.94
N LEU A 119 2.12 2.37 7.60
CA LEU A 119 1.92 1.61 8.84
C LEU A 119 2.07 0.11 8.59
N TYR A 120 1.46 -0.41 7.52
CA TYR A 120 1.58 -1.82 7.16
C TYR A 120 3.04 -2.22 6.91
N TYR A 121 3.78 -1.42 6.14
CA TYR A 121 5.18 -1.71 5.80
C TYR A 121 6.11 -1.69 7.01
N HIS A 122 5.84 -0.81 7.98
CA HIS A 122 6.53 -0.87 9.28
C HIS A 122 6.27 -2.18 10.04
N GLU A 123 5.05 -2.70 9.99
CA GLU A 123 4.69 -3.92 10.69
C GLU A 123 5.28 -5.18 10.03
N ILE A 124 5.26 -5.26 8.70
CA ILE A 124 5.81 -6.43 7.98
C ILE A 124 7.34 -6.45 7.99
N LYS A 125 8.01 -5.29 8.12
CA LYS A 125 9.48 -5.21 8.24
C LYS A 125 10.00 -6.08 9.40
N LYS A 126 9.25 -6.19 10.50
CA LYS A 126 9.61 -7.03 11.65
C LYS A 126 9.58 -8.53 11.34
N LEU A 127 8.98 -8.94 10.23
CA LEU A 127 8.75 -10.33 9.85
C LEU A 127 9.59 -10.81 8.68
N VAL A 128 10.17 -9.89 7.93
CA VAL A 128 11.12 -10.24 6.87
C VAL A 128 12.55 -10.31 7.41
N PRO A 129 13.45 -11.09 6.76
CA PRO A 129 14.86 -11.12 7.13
C PRO A 129 15.51 -9.73 7.06
N ALA A 130 16.47 -9.46 7.95
CA ALA A 130 17.19 -8.19 8.03
C ALA A 130 17.80 -7.72 6.69
N ALA A 131 18.23 -8.66 5.84
CA ALA A 131 18.77 -8.38 4.51
C ALA A 131 17.78 -7.64 3.59
N GLN A 132 16.48 -7.73 3.85
CA GLN A 132 15.44 -7.08 3.05
C GLN A 132 14.94 -5.76 3.68
N HIS A 133 15.39 -5.42 4.90
CA HIS A 133 14.86 -4.26 5.64
C HIS A 133 15.15 -2.94 4.94
N GLU A 134 16.33 -2.81 4.34
CA GLU A 134 16.71 -1.60 3.61
C GLU A 134 15.77 -1.32 2.43
N GLU A 135 15.33 -2.37 1.74
CA GLU A 135 14.44 -2.23 0.59
C GLU A 135 13.03 -1.79 1.01
N ILE A 136 12.50 -2.36 2.10
CA ILE A 136 11.21 -1.94 2.67
C ILE A 136 11.29 -0.50 3.20
N GLU A 137 12.41 -0.10 3.82
CA GLU A 137 12.59 1.27 4.30
C GLU A 137 12.58 2.28 3.16
N LYS A 138 13.18 1.94 2.00
CA LYS A 138 13.13 2.80 0.80
C LYS A 138 11.69 3.04 0.33
N ILE A 139 10.87 1.98 0.29
CA ILE A 139 9.46 2.10 -0.06
C ILE A 139 8.74 3.01 0.94
N ILE A 140 8.91 2.78 2.25
CA ILE A 140 8.30 3.62 3.30
C ILE A 140 8.66 5.11 3.11
N GLU A 141 9.91 5.42 2.79
CA GLU A 141 10.34 6.80 2.54
C GLU A 141 9.78 7.39 1.24
N GLU A 142 9.46 6.57 0.24
CA GLU A 142 8.74 6.99 -0.96
C GLU A 142 7.26 7.28 -0.67
N GLU A 143 6.57 6.42 0.08
CA GLU A 143 5.17 6.65 0.51
C GLU A 143 5.03 7.93 1.35
N ARG A 144 6.02 8.24 2.19
CA ARG A 144 6.06 9.54 2.89
C ARG A 144 6.11 10.72 1.92
N LYS A 145 6.81 10.60 0.79
CA LYS A 145 6.86 11.65 -0.25
C LYS A 145 5.56 11.72 -1.03
N HIS A 146 4.92 10.58 -1.29
CA HIS A 146 3.58 10.53 -1.90
C HIS A 146 2.58 11.28 -1.03
N PHE A 147 2.53 10.96 0.27
CA PHE A 147 1.71 11.67 1.26
C PHE A 147 1.95 13.18 1.25
N LEU A 148 3.21 13.63 1.24
CA LEU A 148 3.53 15.06 1.17
C LEU A 148 3.04 15.71 -0.13
N SER A 149 3.17 15.03 -1.26
CA SER A 149 2.75 15.53 -2.57
C SER A 149 1.23 15.65 -2.65
N LEU A 150 0.51 14.64 -2.18
CA LEU A 150 -0.96 14.60 -2.13
C LEU A 150 -1.53 15.67 -1.20
N THR A 151 -0.96 15.83 0.00
CA THR A 151 -1.39 16.85 0.96
C THR A 151 -1.12 18.27 0.45
N ALA A 152 0.00 18.49 -0.23
CA ALA A 152 0.30 19.76 -0.88
C ALA A 152 -0.70 20.08 -2.01
N MET A 153 -1.00 19.11 -2.89
CA MET A 153 -2.00 19.25 -3.95
C MET A 153 -3.38 19.60 -3.38
N LYS A 154 -3.82 18.86 -2.37
CA LYS A 154 -5.09 19.10 -1.69
C LYS A 154 -5.16 20.51 -1.07
N LYS A 155 -4.08 20.97 -0.43
CA LYS A 155 -4.02 22.31 0.14
C LYS A 155 -4.12 23.39 -0.94
N GLY A 156 -3.51 23.18 -2.11
CA GLY A 156 -3.61 24.08 -3.26
C GLY A 156 -5.02 24.19 -3.85
N LEU A 157 -5.87 23.18 -3.65
CA LEU A 157 -7.28 23.17 -4.08
C LEU A 157 -8.24 23.86 -3.10
N ALA A 158 -7.81 24.04 -1.84
CA ALA A 158 -8.60 24.70 -0.80
C ALA A 158 -8.40 26.23 -0.77
N CYS A 159 -7.45 26.75 -1.56
CA CYS A 159 -7.18 28.17 -1.76
C CYS A 159 -7.84 28.66 -3.05
#